data_AF-A0A7W0Q348-F1
#
_entry.id   AF-A0A7W0Q348-F1
#
_cell.length_a   1.000
_cell.length_b   1.000
_cell.length_c   1.000
_cell.angle_alpha   90.00
_cell.angle_beta   90.00
_cell.angle_gamma   90.00
#
_symmetry.space_group_name_H-M   'P 1'
#
loop_
_entity.id
_entity.type
_entity.pdbx_description
1 polymer ?
#
loop_
_entity_poly.entity_id
_entity_poly.type
_entity_poly.pdbx_seq_one_letter_code
_entity_poly.pdbx_strand_id
1 'polypeptide(L)'
;MDPFRTASLACPRCRRAQLAEGELRSCPLCHGIWIPEATLAERVAKMQSQPQPHLAWSVSEERSGLPCTVCQRPMEPLRLFEVPVDRCHAHGVWFDHGELGKVLHRSAQQAKAEGLDDSRWTTAEVAADVGDVALSVAAEAAEAGGSGIVEGVLDVIGGIFSALDF
;
A
#
# COMPACT_ATOMS: atom_id res chain seq x y z
N MET A 1 -4.57 -24.45 -12.13
CA MET A 1 -3.69 -23.69 -13.05
C MET A 1 -4.49 -22.55 -13.60
N ASP A 2 -4.09 -21.31 -13.36
CA ASP A 2 -4.73 -20.12 -13.94
C ASP A 2 -4.37 -20.05 -15.44
N PRO A 3 -5.35 -20.15 -16.37
CA PRO A 3 -5.08 -20.18 -17.80
C PRO A 3 -4.43 -18.90 -18.34
N PHE A 4 -4.42 -17.81 -17.55
CA PHE A 4 -3.89 -16.53 -17.99
C PHE A 4 -2.38 -16.35 -17.73
N ARG A 5 -1.72 -17.30 -17.05
CA ARG A 5 -0.28 -17.20 -16.73
C ARG A 5 0.65 -17.44 -17.91
N THR A 6 0.23 -18.18 -18.93
CA THR A 6 1.05 -18.55 -20.10
C THR A 6 0.56 -17.95 -21.42
N ALA A 7 -0.61 -17.30 -21.43
CA ALA A 7 -1.15 -16.70 -22.65
C ALA A 7 -0.31 -15.50 -23.11
N SER A 8 -0.16 -15.32 -24.42
CA SER A 8 0.40 -14.11 -25.02
C SER A 8 -0.64 -12.98 -24.96
N LEU A 9 -0.39 -11.91 -24.20
CA LEU A 9 -1.34 -10.80 -24.03
C LEU A 9 -0.82 -9.53 -24.70
N ALA A 10 -1.67 -8.84 -25.46
CA ALA A 10 -1.34 -7.55 -26.05
C ALA A 10 -1.45 -6.43 -25.01
N CYS A 11 -0.57 -5.44 -25.09
CA CYS A 11 -0.65 -4.24 -24.27
C CYS A 11 -1.89 -3.41 -24.68
N PRO A 12 -2.79 -3.07 -23.74
CA PRO A 12 -4.03 -2.38 -24.07
C PRO A 12 -3.80 -0.90 -24.41
N ARG A 13 -2.69 -0.33 -23.91
CA ARG A 13 -2.25 1.05 -24.20
C ARG A 13 -1.57 1.17 -25.56
N CYS A 14 -0.58 0.32 -25.83
CA CYS A 14 0.22 0.38 -27.05
C CYS A 14 -0.42 -0.33 -28.24
N ARG A 15 -1.20 -1.39 -27.98
CA ARG A 15 -1.78 -2.36 -28.94
C ARG A 15 -0.81 -3.14 -29.83
N ARG A 16 0.42 -2.65 -30.01
CA ARG A 16 1.46 -3.26 -30.86
C ARG A 16 2.53 -4.06 -30.11
N ALA A 17 2.52 -4.01 -28.78
CA ALA A 17 3.49 -4.68 -27.94
C ALA A 17 2.83 -5.83 -27.20
N GLN A 18 3.56 -6.93 -27.06
CA GLN A 18 3.20 -8.04 -26.20
C GLN A 18 3.69 -7.79 -24.78
N LEU A 19 2.87 -8.13 -23.79
CA LEU A 19 3.25 -8.08 -22.39
C LEU A 19 4.19 -9.23 -22.06
N ALA A 20 5.11 -9.00 -21.13
CA ALA A 20 5.95 -10.04 -20.57
C ALA A 20 5.11 -11.17 -19.94
N GLU A 21 5.71 -12.35 -19.85
CA GLU A 21 5.09 -13.51 -19.18
C GLU A 21 5.15 -13.39 -17.65
N GLY A 22 4.37 -14.22 -16.96
CA GLY A 22 4.30 -14.25 -15.50
C GLY A 22 3.00 -13.67 -14.93
N GLU A 23 2.98 -13.49 -13.61
CA GLU A 23 1.84 -12.91 -12.87
C GLU A 23 1.78 -11.38 -12.97
N LEU A 24 2.94 -10.75 -13.09
CA LEU A 24 3.09 -9.32 -13.22
C LEU A 24 3.63 -9.03 -14.62
N ARG A 25 2.73 -8.62 -15.51
CA ARG A 25 3.00 -8.62 -16.95
C ARG A 25 3.22 -7.20 -17.44
N SER A 26 4.48 -6.83 -17.63
CA SER A 26 4.88 -5.49 -18.05
C SER A 26 4.91 -5.34 -19.57
N CYS A 27 4.60 -4.14 -20.05
CA CYS A 27 4.82 -3.75 -21.44
C CYS A 27 6.25 -3.22 -21.63
N PRO A 28 7.01 -3.70 -22.62
CA PRO A 28 8.38 -3.23 -22.85
C PRO A 28 8.47 -1.82 -23.45
N LEU A 29 7.35 -1.24 -23.91
CA LEU A 29 7.33 0.08 -24.56
C LEU A 29 6.83 1.19 -23.64
N CYS A 30 5.67 0.99 -23.01
CA CYS A 30 5.07 2.00 -22.14
C CYS A 30 5.25 1.70 -20.65
N HIS A 31 5.86 0.56 -20.30
CA HIS A 31 6.10 0.12 -18.92
C HIS A 31 4.84 0.01 -18.06
N GLY A 32 3.67 -0.08 -18.68
CA GLY A 32 2.41 -0.40 -18.00
C GLY A 32 2.36 -1.87 -17.61
N ILE A 33 1.60 -2.19 -16.56
CA ILE A 33 1.57 -3.48 -15.91
C ILE A 33 0.13 -4.01 -15.89
N TRP A 34 -0.02 -5.26 -16.33
CA TRP A 34 -1.21 -6.07 -16.08
C TRP A 34 -0.96 -7.02 -14.92
N ILE A 35 -1.92 -7.11 -14.00
CA ILE A 35 -1.87 -8.00 -12.85
C ILE A 35 -3.26 -8.62 -12.58
N PRO A 36 -3.37 -9.94 -12.35
CA PRO A 36 -4.61 -10.55 -11.88
C PRO A 36 -5.04 -9.98 -10.52
N GLU A 37 -6.35 -9.86 -10.29
CA GLU A 37 -6.87 -9.21 -9.08
C GLU A 37 -6.47 -9.96 -7.80
N ALA A 38 -6.44 -11.29 -7.82
CA ALA A 38 -5.97 -12.10 -6.70
C ALA A 38 -4.51 -11.80 -6.35
N THR A 39 -3.63 -11.72 -7.36
CA THR A 39 -2.21 -11.37 -7.16
C THR A 39 -2.05 -9.93 -6.65
N LEU A 40 -2.90 -9.00 -7.10
CA LEU A 40 -2.92 -7.64 -6.56
C LEU A 40 -3.27 -7.64 -5.07
N ALA A 41 -4.33 -8.36 -4.69
CA ALA A 41 -4.75 -8.50 -3.30
C ALA A 41 -3.62 -9.08 -2.43
N GLU A 42 -2.95 -10.14 -2.88
CA GLU A 42 -1.80 -10.72 -2.16
C GLU A 42 -0.64 -9.73 -1.96
N ARG A 43 -0.36 -8.88 -2.96
CA ARG A 43 0.69 -7.86 -2.84
C ARG A 43 0.30 -6.77 -1.85
N VAL A 44 -0.96 -6.30 -1.89
CA VAL A 44 -1.48 -5.31 -0.94
C VAL A 44 -1.50 -5.88 0.48
N ALA A 45 -1.92 -7.14 0.65
CA ALA A 45 -1.94 -7.84 1.94
C ALA A 45 -0.56 -7.84 2.61
N LYS A 46 0.50 -8.11 1.84
CA LYS A 46 1.89 -8.04 2.32
C LYS A 46 2.28 -6.62 2.73
N MET A 47 1.89 -5.60 1.96
CA MET A 47 2.18 -4.19 2.30
C MET A 47 1.45 -3.72 3.56
N GLN A 48 0.22 -4.21 3.76
CA GLN A 48 -0.60 -3.87 4.92
C GLN A 48 -0.31 -4.76 6.14
N SER A 49 0.46 -5.84 5.97
CA SER A 49 0.65 -6.89 6.99
C SER A 49 -0.67 -7.47 7.52
N GLN A 50 -1.68 -7.58 6.65
CA GLN A 50 -3.02 -8.06 6.98
C GLN A 50 -3.42 -9.21 6.05
N PRO A 51 -4.05 -10.29 6.56
CA PRO A 51 -4.47 -11.43 5.73
C PRO A 51 -5.62 -11.10 4.78
N GLN A 52 -6.46 -10.14 5.17
CA GLN A 52 -7.54 -9.60 4.34
C GLN A 52 -7.19 -8.15 4.02
N PRO A 53 -6.64 -7.87 2.83
CA PRO A 53 -6.25 -6.51 2.48
C PRO A 53 -7.49 -5.64 2.27
N HIS A 54 -7.43 -4.41 2.77
CA HIS A 54 -8.37 -3.38 2.37
C HIS A 54 -7.94 -2.82 1.00
N LEU A 55 -8.78 -3.00 -0.03
CA LEU A 55 -8.58 -2.36 -1.34
C LEU A 55 -9.49 -1.13 -1.44
N ALA A 56 -8.92 0.06 -1.26
CA ALA A 56 -9.65 1.31 -1.27
C ALA A 56 -10.02 1.75 -2.71
N TRP A 57 -11.08 1.18 -3.26
CA TRP A 57 -11.63 1.53 -4.57
C TRP A 57 -12.51 2.78 -4.51
N SER A 58 -12.39 3.67 -5.49
CA SER A 58 -13.33 4.78 -5.71
C SER A 58 -13.56 5.02 -7.20
N VAL A 59 -14.67 5.69 -7.53
CA VAL A 59 -15.06 5.97 -8.92
C VAL A 59 -14.08 6.98 -9.54
N SER A 60 -13.75 6.77 -10.81
CA SER A 60 -12.98 7.72 -11.61
C SER A 60 -13.82 8.22 -12.79
N GLU A 61 -14.30 9.47 -12.74
CA GLU A 61 -15.10 10.06 -13.82
C GLU A 61 -14.24 10.60 -14.99
N GLU A 62 -12.91 10.62 -14.83
CA GLU A 62 -12.02 11.43 -15.68
C GLU A 62 -11.46 10.72 -16.93
N ARG A 63 -11.80 9.45 -17.20
CA ARG A 63 -11.24 8.72 -18.38
C ARG A 63 -12.12 7.60 -18.91
N SER A 64 -12.00 7.31 -20.21
CA SER A 64 -12.54 6.09 -20.83
C SER A 64 -11.65 4.89 -20.51
N GLY A 65 -12.23 3.78 -20.07
CA GLY A 65 -11.47 2.58 -19.75
C GLY A 65 -10.82 1.90 -20.96
N LEU A 66 -9.61 1.38 -20.75
CA LEU A 66 -8.87 0.61 -21.75
C LEU A 66 -9.53 -0.76 -22.03
N PRO A 67 -9.33 -1.37 -23.20
CA PRO A 67 -9.79 -2.74 -23.45
C PRO A 67 -9.03 -3.73 -22.57
N CYS A 68 -9.75 -4.69 -21.98
CA CYS A 68 -9.14 -5.77 -21.20
C CYS A 68 -8.20 -6.60 -22.08
N THR A 69 -6.98 -6.85 -21.61
CA THR A 69 -5.98 -7.64 -22.34
C THR A 69 -6.40 -9.08 -22.60
N VAL A 70 -7.29 -9.61 -21.74
CA VAL A 70 -7.81 -10.99 -21.81
C VAL A 70 -9.09 -11.09 -22.63
N CYS A 71 -10.15 -10.35 -22.26
CA CYS A 71 -11.46 -10.49 -22.91
C CYS A 71 -11.85 -9.35 -23.85
N GLN A 72 -11.00 -8.34 -24.02
CA GLN A 72 -11.20 -7.17 -24.91
C GLN A 72 -12.41 -6.27 -24.59
N ARG A 73 -13.23 -6.62 -23.59
CA ARG A 73 -14.28 -5.73 -23.06
C ARG A 73 -13.66 -4.50 -22.40
N PRO A 74 -14.30 -3.33 -22.48
CA PRO A 74 -13.82 -2.12 -21.82
C PRO A 74 -13.72 -2.37 -20.31
N MET A 75 -12.58 -2.01 -19.73
CA MET A 75 -12.36 -2.05 -18.30
C MET A 75 -13.03 -0.86 -17.63
N GLU A 76 -13.39 -1.00 -16.36
CA GLU A 76 -13.93 0.10 -15.57
C GLU A 76 -12.78 1.01 -15.10
N PRO A 77 -12.81 2.30 -15.44
CA PRO A 77 -11.86 3.27 -14.90
C PRO A 77 -12.20 3.56 -13.44
N LEU A 78 -11.28 3.24 -12.54
CA LEU A 78 -11.43 3.41 -11.10
C LEU A 78 -10.21 4.14 -10.53
N ARG A 79 -10.29 4.50 -9.26
CA ARG A 79 -9.14 4.83 -8.43
C ARG A 79 -8.95 3.73 -7.40
N LEU A 80 -7.71 3.33 -7.18
CA LEU A 80 -7.29 2.41 -6.13
C LEU A 80 -6.28 3.14 -5.25
N PHE A 81 -6.60 3.37 -3.98
CA PHE A 81 -5.86 4.29 -3.10
C PHE A 81 -5.57 5.63 -3.80
N GLU A 82 -6.62 6.21 -4.40
CA GLU A 82 -6.58 7.46 -5.17
C GLU A 82 -5.68 7.45 -6.43
N VAL A 83 -5.10 6.30 -6.80
CA VAL A 83 -4.32 6.14 -8.04
C VAL A 83 -5.25 5.67 -9.14
N PRO A 84 -5.32 6.35 -10.30
CA PRO A 84 -6.21 5.93 -11.37
C PRO A 84 -5.74 4.58 -11.96
N VAL A 85 -6.66 3.65 -12.17
CA VAL A 85 -6.41 2.28 -12.66
C VAL A 85 -7.59 1.81 -13.52
N ASP A 86 -7.37 0.83 -14.41
CA ASP A 86 -8.46 0.25 -15.20
C ASP A 86 -8.69 -1.20 -14.78
N ARG A 87 -9.88 -1.51 -14.27
CA ARG A 87 -10.22 -2.82 -13.71
C ARG A 87 -11.13 -3.62 -14.62
N CYS A 88 -10.74 -4.85 -14.92
CA CYS A 88 -11.64 -5.89 -15.39
C CYS A 88 -12.01 -6.80 -14.22
N HIS A 89 -13.25 -6.71 -13.74
CA HIS A 89 -13.78 -7.52 -12.63
C HIS A 89 -13.65 -9.04 -12.80
N ALA A 90 -13.43 -9.52 -14.02
CA ALA A 90 -13.29 -10.95 -14.31
C ALA A 90 -11.82 -11.42 -14.40
N HIS A 91 -10.86 -10.53 -14.66
CA HIS A 91 -9.52 -10.96 -15.06
C HIS A 91 -8.37 -10.25 -14.34
N GLY A 92 -8.52 -8.98 -13.98
CA GLY A 92 -7.40 -8.23 -13.39
C GLY A 92 -7.44 -6.73 -13.64
N VAL A 93 -6.32 -6.09 -13.34
CA VAL A 93 -6.19 -4.64 -13.28
C VAL A 93 -5.00 -4.20 -14.13
N TRP A 94 -5.19 -3.13 -14.90
CA TRP A 94 -4.15 -2.44 -15.61
C TRP A 94 -3.68 -1.21 -14.84
N PHE A 95 -2.36 -1.05 -14.79
CA PHE A 95 -1.64 0.07 -14.23
C PHE A 95 -0.78 0.68 -15.33
N ASP A 96 -0.85 1.99 -15.52
CA ASP A 96 0.14 2.71 -16.30
C ASP A 96 1.50 2.78 -15.57
N HIS A 97 2.50 3.31 -16.26
CA HIS A 97 3.86 3.39 -15.75
C HIS A 97 3.91 4.05 -14.36
N GLY A 98 4.44 3.29 -13.39
CA GLY A 98 4.63 3.74 -12.00
C GLY A 98 3.37 3.73 -11.13
N GLU A 99 2.18 3.44 -11.65
CA GLU A 99 0.93 3.46 -10.87
C GLU A 99 0.87 2.33 -9.83
N LEU A 100 1.33 1.11 -10.17
CA LEU A 100 1.36 0.00 -9.22
C LEU A 100 2.22 0.32 -7.99
N GLY A 101 3.39 0.94 -8.18
CA GLY A 101 4.26 1.35 -7.08
C GLY A 101 3.59 2.40 -6.18
N LYS A 102 2.88 3.37 -6.76
CA LYS A 102 2.09 4.36 -6.00
C LYS A 102 0.99 3.70 -5.19
N VAL A 103 0.28 2.72 -5.75
CA VAL A 103 -0.75 1.94 -5.04
C VAL A 103 -0.18 1.20 -3.84
N LEU A 104 0.92 0.46 -4.02
CA LEU A 104 1.55 -0.29 -2.91
C LEU A 104 2.10 0.64 -1.82
N HIS A 105 2.63 1.80 -2.20
CA HIS A 105 3.10 2.79 -1.24
C HIS A 105 1.94 3.38 -0.42
N ARG A 106 0.86 3.82 -1.09
CA ARG A 106 -0.31 4.40 -0.42
C ARG A 106 -1.05 3.38 0.44
N SER A 107 -1.14 2.12 -0.01
CA SER A 107 -1.75 1.06 0.79
C SER A 107 -1.03 0.84 2.12
N ALA A 108 0.31 0.93 2.12
CA ALA A 108 1.11 0.80 3.33
C ALA A 108 0.95 2.00 4.27
N GLN A 109 0.85 3.23 3.73
CA GLN A 109 0.61 4.43 4.52
C GLN A 109 -0.76 4.40 5.21
N GLN A 110 -1.80 3.98 4.48
CA GLN A 110 -3.15 3.89 5.04
C GLN A 110 -3.24 2.86 6.17
N ALA A 111 -2.63 1.67 6.01
CA ALA A 111 -2.60 0.67 7.08
C ALA A 111 -1.89 1.17 8.35
N LYS A 112 -0.84 1.99 8.21
CA LYS A 112 -0.19 2.64 9.36
C LYS A 112 -1.09 3.67 10.02
N ALA A 113 -1.78 4.50 9.23
CA ALA A 113 -2.70 5.51 9.76
C ALA A 113 -3.87 4.89 10.53
N GLU A 114 -4.42 3.78 10.04
CA GLU A 114 -5.48 3.03 10.71
C GLU A 114 -4.98 2.30 11.97
N GLY A 115 -3.71 1.87 11.99
CA GLY A 115 -3.06 1.26 13.16
C GLY A 115 -2.46 2.24 14.18
N LEU A 116 -2.51 3.56 13.92
CA LEU A 116 -1.99 4.60 14.83
C LEU A 116 -3.05 5.12 15.82
N ASP A 117 -4.25 4.51 15.87
CA ASP A 117 -5.26 4.71 16.92
C ASP A 117 -5.12 3.66 18.05
N ASP A 118 -3.90 3.44 18.55
CA ASP A 118 -3.66 2.63 19.77
C ASP A 118 -3.07 3.49 20.91
N SER A 119 -3.08 4.82 20.74
CA SER A 119 -2.54 5.79 21.70
C SER A 119 -3.61 6.53 22.50
N ARG A 120 -4.68 5.81 22.89
CA ARG A 120 -5.58 6.21 23.99
C ARG A 120 -5.17 5.59 25.33
N TRP A 121 -3.89 5.29 25.51
CA TRP A 121 -3.31 5.01 26.82
C TRP A 121 -3.46 6.26 27.71
N THR A 122 -4.56 6.33 28.44
CA THR A 122 -4.74 7.36 29.46
C THR A 122 -3.83 7.03 30.63
N THR A 123 -3.14 8.03 31.18
CA THR A 123 -2.35 7.91 32.42
C THR A 123 -3.17 7.39 33.62
N ALA A 124 -4.49 7.26 33.49
CA ALA A 124 -5.36 6.69 34.50
C ALA A 124 -5.28 5.16 34.60
N GLU A 125 -4.97 4.43 33.51
CA GLU A 125 -4.97 2.96 33.53
C GLU A 125 -3.64 2.36 34.04
N VAL A 126 -2.54 3.12 33.96
CA VAL A 126 -1.24 2.74 34.59
C VAL A 126 -1.32 2.76 36.12
N ALA A 127 -2.27 3.50 36.70
CA ALA A 127 -2.43 3.58 38.14
C ALA A 127 -3.12 2.34 38.74
N ALA A 128 -3.79 1.52 37.93
CA ALA A 128 -4.56 0.38 38.41
C ALA A 128 -3.74 -0.92 38.54
N ASP A 129 -2.56 -1.01 37.92
CA ASP A 129 -1.72 -2.22 37.89
C ASP A 129 -0.44 -2.13 38.74
N VAL A 130 -0.14 -0.98 39.36
CA VAL A 130 0.96 -0.90 40.34
C VAL A 130 0.45 -1.29 41.73
N GLY A 131 0.29 -2.59 41.92
CA GLY A 131 0.20 -3.20 43.23
C GLY A 131 1.49 -2.96 44.02
N ASP A 132 1.42 -2.07 45.00
CA ASP A 132 2.15 -2.11 46.27
C ASP A 132 3.67 -2.43 46.22
N VAL A 133 4.49 -1.62 45.52
CA VAL A 133 5.90 -1.39 45.93
C VAL A 133 6.37 0.03 45.52
N ALA A 134 6.55 0.87 46.54
CA ALA A 134 7.46 2.03 46.64
C ALA A 134 7.29 3.18 45.61
N LEU A 135 6.74 4.35 45.96
CA LEU A 135 7.34 5.35 46.88
C LEU A 135 8.88 5.39 46.80
N SER A 136 9.45 6.06 45.78
CA SER A 136 10.77 6.72 45.91
C SER A 136 11.26 7.61 44.74
N VAL A 137 10.48 7.92 43.69
CA VAL A 137 10.94 8.90 42.66
C VAL A 137 9.95 10.02 42.33
N ALA A 138 9.04 10.35 43.26
CA ALA A 138 8.12 11.49 43.11
C ALA A 138 8.51 12.71 43.98
N ALA A 139 9.80 12.95 44.21
CA ALA A 139 10.27 14.03 45.09
C ALA A 139 11.32 14.98 44.49
N GLU A 140 11.63 14.94 43.18
CA GLU A 140 12.64 15.86 42.59
C GLU A 140 12.24 16.56 41.26
N ALA A 141 10.96 16.63 40.89
CA ALA A 141 10.55 17.35 39.67
C ALA A 141 9.42 18.38 39.90
N ALA A 142 9.30 18.90 41.12
CA ALA A 142 8.37 19.97 41.44
C ALA A 142 9.08 21.29 41.80
N GLU A 143 10.26 21.59 41.25
CA GLU A 143 10.82 22.96 41.23
C GLU A 143 11.71 23.18 40.00
N ALA A 144 11.10 23.34 38.81
CA ALA A 144 11.67 24.13 37.71
C ALA A 144 10.61 24.32 36.63
N GLY A 145 9.99 25.50 36.58
CA GLY A 145 9.25 25.94 35.40
C GLY A 145 10.17 25.97 34.17
N GLY A 146 9.69 25.52 33.02
CA GLY A 146 10.46 25.61 31.78
C GLY A 146 9.82 24.87 30.63
N SER A 147 9.21 25.63 29.73
CA SER A 147 8.73 25.20 28.42
C SER A 147 9.85 24.60 27.57
N GLY A 148 9.58 23.42 26.97
CA GLY A 148 10.09 23.04 25.65
C GLY A 148 11.31 22.13 25.61
N ILE A 149 11.11 20.86 25.21
CA ILE A 149 12.13 20.06 24.50
C ILE A 149 11.43 19.04 23.57
N VAL A 150 11.49 19.24 22.26
CA VAL A 150 11.47 18.14 21.27
C VAL A 150 12.34 18.51 20.05
N GLU A 151 13.66 18.44 20.20
CA GLU A 151 14.56 18.15 19.08
C GLU A 151 15.61 17.15 19.57
N GLY A 152 15.74 16.02 18.89
CA GLY A 152 16.77 15.03 19.21
C GLY A 152 16.48 13.56 18.93
N VAL A 153 15.47 13.20 18.13
CA VAL A 153 15.27 11.82 17.66
C VAL A 153 15.13 11.79 16.14
N LEU A 154 16.15 12.29 15.42
CA LEU A 154 16.21 12.27 13.96
C LEU A 154 17.36 11.42 13.38
N ASP A 155 18.05 10.60 14.17
CA ASP A 155 19.23 9.85 13.68
C ASP A 155 19.06 8.32 13.53
N VAL A 156 17.84 7.79 13.50
CA VAL A 156 17.63 6.33 13.30
C VAL A 156 17.09 5.98 11.90
N ILE A 157 16.61 6.95 11.12
CA ILE A 157 15.98 6.68 9.80
C ILE A 157 16.99 6.86 8.64
N GLY A 158 18.27 6.51 8.87
CA GLY A 158 19.32 6.50 7.83
C GLY A 158 19.79 5.11 7.39
N GLY A 159 19.41 4.04 8.10
CA GLY A 159 20.12 2.75 8.01
C GLY A 159 19.48 1.62 7.20
N ILE A 160 18.26 1.75 6.69
CA ILE A 160 17.52 0.62 6.07
C ILE A 160 17.32 0.84 4.56
N PHE A 161 18.37 1.22 3.84
CA PHE A 161 18.31 1.34 2.37
C PHE A 161 19.41 0.59 1.61
N SER A 162 20.03 -0.44 2.22
CA SER A 162 21.16 -1.15 1.59
C SER A 162 21.03 -2.67 1.46
N ALA A 163 19.84 -3.27 1.48
CA ALA A 163 19.73 -4.73 1.45
C ALA A 163 18.63 -5.32 0.55
N LEU A 164 18.34 -4.71 -0.61
CA LEU A 164 17.59 -5.39 -1.66
C LEU A 164 18.32 -5.17 -3.00
N ASP A 165 19.16 -6.14 -3.31
CA ASP A 165 19.79 -6.36 -4.62
C ASP A 165 18.69 -6.62 -5.67
N PHE A 166 18.86 -6.03 -6.85
CA PHE A 166 18.00 -6.16 -8.03
C PHE A 166 18.35 -7.40 -8.85
#